data_AF-A0A7S2GN99-F1
#
_entry.id   AF-A0A7S2GN99-F1
#
_cell.length_a   1.000
_cell.length_b   1.000
_cell.length_c   1.000
_cell.angle_alpha   90.00
_cell.angle_beta   90.00
_cell.angle_gamma   90.00
#
_symmetry.space_group_name_H-M   'P 1'
#
loop_
_entity.id
_entity.type
_entity.pdbx_description
1 polymer ?
#
loop_
_entity_poly.entity_id
_entity_poly.type
_entity_poly.pdbx_seq_one_letter_code
_entity_poly.pdbx_strand_id
1 'polypeptide(L)'
;MKISILAVFSTLVVCSTAFTMFPSPATTSSRGVEVILMSKHAVAKGAKKMHRNRPRKTRPSDINRKPTTYKPVGEIPPQYEVVEVGPAGWVYEAAPVVAEAK
;
A
#
# COMPACT_ATOMS: atom_id res chain seq x y z
N MET A 1 36.39 8.76 17.86
CA MET A 1 35.78 9.98 17.30
C MET A 1 35.41 10.89 18.47
N LYS A 2 35.97 12.09 18.56
CA LYS A 2 35.74 13.01 19.70
C LYS A 2 34.69 14.03 19.27
N ILE A 3 33.45 13.89 19.76
CA ILE A 3 32.39 14.88 19.52
C ILE A 3 32.62 16.04 20.47
N SER A 4 32.85 17.23 19.91
CA SER A 4 33.12 18.45 20.68
C SER A 4 31.83 18.96 21.32
N ILE A 5 31.83 19.10 22.64
CA ILE A 5 30.69 19.60 23.44
C ILE A 5 30.24 20.99 22.96
N LEU A 6 31.17 21.80 22.43
CA LEU A 6 30.89 23.12 21.86
C LEU A 6 30.01 23.06 20.60
N ALA A 7 30.15 22.00 19.79
CA ALA A 7 29.34 21.80 18.58
C ALA A 7 27.91 21.32 18.90
N VAL A 8 27.74 20.61 20.01
CA VAL A 8 26.41 20.18 20.49
C VAL A 8 25.65 21.38 21.11
N PHE A 9 26.37 22.27 21.79
CA PHE A 9 25.75 23.45 22.41
C PHE A 9 25.33 24.51 21.37
N SER A 10 26.11 24.72 20.31
CA SER A 10 25.75 25.68 19.26
C SER A 10 24.52 25.24 18.46
N THR A 11 24.36 23.94 18.22
CA THR A 11 23.20 23.38 17.50
C THR A 11 21.91 23.46 18.34
N LEU A 12 22.00 23.29 19.66
CA LEU A 12 20.86 23.46 20.59
C LEU A 12 20.35 24.92 20.68
N VAL A 13 21.26 25.91 20.64
CA VAL A 13 20.89 27.33 20.69
C VAL A 13 20.19 27.78 19.40
N VAL A 14 20.64 27.32 18.23
CA VAL A 14 20.02 27.66 16.93
C VAL A 14 18.65 26.95 16.76
N CYS A 15 18.46 25.75 17.31
CA CYS A 15 17.16 25.08 17.28
C CYS A 15 16.10 25.75 18.18
N SER A 16 16.51 26.48 19.22
CA SER A 16 15.57 27.11 20.17
C SER A 16 14.96 28.41 19.64
N THR A 17 15.65 29.14 18.74
CA THR A 17 15.16 30.40 18.17
C THR A 17 14.17 30.21 17.01
N ALA A 18 14.06 29.00 16.47
CA ALA A 18 13.10 28.68 15.41
C ALA A 18 11.65 28.48 15.91
N PHE A 19 11.42 28.44 17.23
CA PHE A 19 10.10 28.14 17.82
C PHE A 19 9.27 29.37 18.25
N THR A 20 9.77 30.62 18.11
CA THR A 20 9.04 31.82 18.58
C THR A 20 8.28 32.58 17.48
N MET A 21 8.24 32.08 16.25
CA MET A 21 7.48 32.71 15.16
C MET A 21 6.13 32.01 14.97
N PHE A 22 5.25 32.14 15.96
CA PHE A 22 3.82 31.92 15.77
C PHE A 22 3.17 33.30 15.59
N PRO A 23 2.50 33.60 14.44
CA PRO A 23 1.80 34.86 14.30
C PRO A 23 0.65 34.90 15.32
N SER A 24 0.74 35.85 16.26
CA SER A 24 -0.38 36.22 17.12
C SER A 24 -1.53 36.71 16.24
N PRO A 25 -2.72 36.07 16.26
CA PRO A 25 -3.84 36.59 15.50
C PRO A 25 -4.28 37.91 16.14
N ALA A 26 -4.09 39.01 15.40
CA ALA A 26 -4.61 40.32 15.73
C ALA A 26 -6.11 40.24 16.05
N THR A 27 -6.47 40.52 17.29
CA THR A 27 -7.85 40.78 17.73
C THR A 27 -8.33 42.11 17.18
N THR A 28 -8.90 42.10 15.97
CA THR A 28 -9.78 43.19 15.53
C THR A 28 -10.95 42.61 14.76
N SER A 29 -12.09 42.45 15.43
CA SER A 29 -13.38 42.26 14.77
C SER A 29 -14.49 42.72 15.69
N SER A 30 -14.80 44.03 15.64
CA SER A 30 -16.09 44.55 16.10
C SER A 30 -17.16 44.21 15.06
N ARG A 31 -17.56 42.94 15.02
CA ARG A 31 -18.79 42.53 14.35
C ARG A 31 -19.85 42.36 15.41
N GLY A 32 -21.05 42.90 15.15
CA GLY A 32 -22.20 42.83 16.03
C GLY A 32 -22.47 41.41 16.51
N VAL A 33 -23.18 41.29 17.62
CA VAL A 33 -23.56 40.02 18.24
C VAL A 33 -24.48 39.25 17.28
N GLU A 34 -23.89 38.59 16.29
CA GLU A 34 -24.52 37.49 15.58
C GLU A 34 -24.55 36.33 16.58
N VAL A 35 -25.76 35.84 16.89
CA VAL A 35 -25.90 34.62 17.69
C VAL A 35 -25.39 33.47 16.83
N ILE A 36 -24.12 33.14 17.01
CA ILE A 36 -23.45 32.03 16.33
C ILE A 36 -24.04 30.73 16.91
N LEU A 37 -25.07 30.18 16.26
CA LEU A 37 -25.64 28.87 16.60
C LEU A 37 -24.64 27.79 16.19
N MET A 38 -23.76 27.41 17.11
CA MET A 38 -22.83 26.31 16.90
C MET A 38 -23.56 24.97 16.95
N SER A 39 -23.28 24.10 15.97
CA SER A 39 -23.72 22.70 15.99
C SER A 39 -23.21 22.00 17.25
N LYS A 40 -24.10 21.26 17.95
CA LYS A 40 -23.74 20.42 19.11
C LYS A 40 -22.68 19.36 18.78
N HIS A 41 -22.53 18.98 17.49
CA HIS A 41 -21.61 17.94 17.05
C HIS A 41 -20.54 18.47 16.10
N ALA A 42 -19.28 18.13 16.39
CA ALA A 42 -18.14 18.44 15.53
C ALA A 42 -18.12 17.53 14.30
N VAL A 43 -17.79 18.10 13.13
CA VAL A 43 -17.71 17.36 11.87
C VAL A 43 -16.35 16.67 11.73
N ALA A 44 -16.35 15.40 11.34
CA ALA A 44 -15.12 14.71 10.95
C ALA A 44 -14.64 15.22 9.58
N LYS A 45 -13.45 15.83 9.57
CA LYS A 45 -12.75 16.32 8.36
C LYS A 45 -11.36 15.66 8.25
N GLY A 46 -10.70 15.86 7.11
CA GLY A 46 -9.35 15.32 6.84
C GLY A 46 -9.23 13.81 7.05
N ALA A 47 -8.14 13.38 7.68
CA ALA A 47 -7.85 11.98 7.96
C ALA A 47 -8.95 11.26 8.77
N LYS A 48 -9.64 11.98 9.67
CA LYS A 48 -10.73 11.41 10.48
C LYS A 48 -11.92 10.96 9.60
N LYS A 49 -12.22 11.69 8.53
CA LYS A 49 -13.26 11.31 7.56
C LYS A 49 -12.82 10.09 6.75
N MET A 50 -11.58 10.09 6.27
CA MET A 50 -11.03 8.97 5.49
C MET A 50 -10.98 7.68 6.31
N HIS A 51 -10.54 7.75 7.58
CA HIS A 51 -10.52 6.60 8.47
C HIS A 51 -11.92 5.97 8.64
N ARG A 52 -12.94 6.81 8.81
CA ARG A 52 -14.33 6.36 9.00
C ARG A 52 -14.93 5.74 7.74
N ASN A 53 -14.72 6.36 6.59
CA ASN A 53 -15.42 6.00 5.35
C ASN A 53 -14.65 5.00 4.48
N ARG A 54 -13.44 4.56 4.87
CA ARG A 54 -12.67 3.60 4.07
C ARG A 54 -13.45 2.29 3.88
N PRO A 55 -13.45 1.67 2.69
CA PRO A 55 -14.04 0.35 2.48
C PRO A 55 -13.39 -0.71 3.39
N ARG A 56 -14.20 -1.52 4.06
CA ARG A 56 -13.76 -2.63 4.92
C ARG A 56 -14.69 -3.81 4.75
N LYS A 57 -14.15 -5.01 4.83
CA LYS A 57 -14.96 -6.22 5.02
C LYS A 57 -15.45 -6.24 6.47
N THR A 58 -16.76 -6.24 6.68
CA THR A 58 -17.37 -6.26 8.02
C THR A 58 -17.87 -7.64 8.41
N ARG A 59 -18.31 -8.44 7.42
CA ARG A 59 -18.95 -9.74 7.67
C ARG A 59 -17.88 -10.84 7.86
N PRO A 60 -17.91 -11.59 8.97
CA PRO A 60 -16.91 -12.64 9.24
C PRO A 60 -16.77 -13.68 8.12
N SER A 61 -17.88 -14.07 7.49
CA SER A 61 -17.87 -15.02 6.37
C SER A 61 -17.26 -14.48 5.08
N ASP A 62 -17.14 -13.16 4.90
CA ASP A 62 -16.41 -12.55 3.77
C ASP A 62 -14.92 -12.34 4.08
N ILE A 63 -14.59 -12.18 5.37
CA ILE A 63 -13.21 -12.13 5.87
C ILE A 63 -12.57 -13.53 5.79
N ASN A 64 -13.30 -14.56 6.17
CA ASN A 64 -12.80 -15.93 6.28
C ASN A 64 -12.93 -16.76 4.99
N ARG A 65 -13.21 -16.12 3.83
CA ARG A 65 -13.23 -16.82 2.54
C ARG A 65 -11.82 -17.29 2.19
N LYS A 66 -11.69 -18.57 1.89
CA LYS A 66 -10.44 -19.18 1.41
C LYS A 66 -10.55 -19.44 -0.10
N PRO A 67 -9.42 -19.49 -0.83
CA PRO A 67 -9.41 -19.96 -2.21
C PRO A 67 -10.01 -21.36 -2.32
N THR A 68 -10.61 -21.66 -3.46
CA THR A 68 -11.14 -22.99 -3.76
C THR A 68 -9.99 -23.99 -3.92
N THR A 69 -10.05 -25.11 -3.19
CA THR A 69 -9.07 -26.19 -3.35
C THR A 69 -9.45 -27.06 -4.53
N TYR A 70 -8.67 -27.00 -5.61
CA TYR A 70 -8.80 -27.89 -6.76
C TYR A 70 -8.04 -29.20 -6.52
N LYS A 71 -8.49 -30.29 -7.14
CA LYS A 71 -7.71 -31.54 -7.18
C LYS A 71 -6.44 -31.31 -8.00
N PRO A 72 -5.31 -31.93 -7.63
CA PRO A 72 -4.11 -31.85 -8.46
C PRO A 72 -4.42 -32.40 -9.85
N VAL A 73 -3.91 -31.73 -10.87
CA VAL A 73 -3.88 -32.28 -12.22
C VAL A 73 -3.03 -33.55 -12.16
N GLY A 74 -3.42 -34.59 -12.89
CA GLY A 74 -2.63 -35.81 -13.01
C GLY A 74 -1.26 -35.55 -13.65
N GLU A 75 -0.51 -36.61 -13.91
CA GLU A 75 0.77 -36.50 -14.61
C GLU A 75 0.56 -35.82 -15.97
N ILE A 76 1.18 -34.66 -16.14
CA ILE A 76 1.14 -33.90 -17.39
C ILE A 76 2.22 -34.48 -18.28
N PRO A 77 1.89 -34.97 -19.49
CA PRO A 77 2.90 -35.50 -20.41
C PRO A 77 3.90 -34.39 -20.81
N PRO A 78 5.12 -34.77 -21.22
CA PRO A 78 6.08 -33.80 -21.73
C PRO A 78 5.50 -33.06 -22.95
N GLN A 79 5.72 -31.75 -23.01
CA GLN A 79 5.18 -30.90 -24.08
C GLN A 79 5.84 -31.17 -25.43
N TYR A 80 7.09 -31.63 -25.42
CA TYR A 80 7.85 -32.03 -26.59
C TYR A 80 8.79 -33.16 -26.20
N GLU A 81 9.03 -34.07 -27.13
CA GLU A 81 10.06 -35.10 -27.05
C GLU A 81 11.11 -34.80 -28.12
N VAL A 82 12.39 -34.77 -27.73
CA VAL A 82 13.48 -34.56 -28.67
C VAL A 82 13.81 -35.92 -29.31
N VAL A 83 13.33 -36.13 -30.54
CA VAL A 83 13.73 -37.28 -31.35
C VAL A 83 15.16 -37.06 -31.84
N GLU A 84 16.02 -38.08 -31.72
CA GLU A 84 17.45 -37.97 -32.03
C GLU A 84 17.74 -37.41 -33.43
N VAL A 85 18.82 -36.64 -33.49
CA VAL A 85 19.34 -36.00 -34.70
C VAL A 85 19.85 -37.08 -35.66
N GLY A 86 19.18 -37.25 -36.80
CA GLY A 86 19.71 -38.07 -37.89
C GLY A 86 21.10 -37.58 -38.34
N PRO A 87 21.95 -38.44 -38.94
CA PRO A 87 23.38 -38.20 -39.17
C PRO A 87 23.74 -36.96 -40.02
N ALA A 88 22.74 -36.24 -40.54
CA ALA A 88 22.87 -35.06 -41.39
C ALA A 88 22.57 -33.72 -40.68
N GLY A 89 22.33 -33.70 -39.36
CA GLY A 89 22.24 -32.46 -38.58
C GLY A 89 20.95 -31.64 -38.78
N TRP A 90 19.92 -32.22 -39.39
CA TRP A 90 18.60 -31.59 -39.53
C TRP A 90 17.73 -31.93 -38.32
N VAL A 91 17.22 -30.89 -37.64
CA VAL A 91 16.24 -31.02 -36.56
C VAL A 91 14.85 -31.00 -37.20
N TYR A 92 14.12 -32.11 -37.13
CA TYR A 92 12.70 -32.15 -37.50
C TYR A 92 11.90 -31.52 -36.35
N GLU A 93 11.06 -30.52 -36.65
CA GLU A 93 10.22 -29.84 -35.65
C GLU A 93 9.40 -30.85 -34.83
N ALA A 94 9.39 -30.64 -33.51
CA ALA A 94 8.74 -31.51 -32.53
C ALA A 94 7.28 -31.79 -32.92
N ALA A 95 6.96 -33.05 -33.21
CA ALA A 95 5.59 -33.47 -33.40
C ALA A 95 4.81 -33.35 -32.08
N PRO A 96 3.66 -32.66 -32.03
CA PRO A 96 2.86 -32.61 -30.81
C PRO A 96 2.29 -34.01 -30.53
N VAL A 97 2.53 -34.52 -29.32
CA VAL A 97 1.97 -35.80 -28.85
C VAL A 97 0.45 -35.63 -28.71
N VAL A 98 -0.30 -36.03 -29.74
CA VAL A 98 -1.77 -36.06 -29.69
C VAL A 98 -2.17 -37.21 -28.78
N ALA A 99 -2.61 -36.89 -27.56
CA ALA A 99 -3.18 -37.87 -26.66
C ALA A 99 -4.50 -38.39 -27.25
N GLU A 100 -4.50 -39.59 -27.81
CA GLU A 100 -5.73 -40.27 -28.22
C GLU A 100 -6.58 -40.61 -26.99
N ALA A 101 -7.71 -39.91 -26.86
CA ALA A 101 -8.74 -40.23 -25.88
C ALA A 101 -9.47 -41.50 -26.31
N LYS A 102 -9.46 -42.52 -25.45
CA LYS A 102 -10.24 -43.75 -25.60
C LYS A 102 -11.59 -43.63 -24.89
#